data_AF-A0A1F6ZUK6-F1
#
_entry.id   AF-A0A1F6ZUK6-F1
#
_cell.length_a   1.000
_cell.length_b   1.000
_cell.length_c   1.000
_cell.angle_alpha   90.00
_cell.angle_beta   90.00
_cell.angle_gamma   90.00
#
_symmetry.space_group_name_H-M   'P 1'
#
loop_
_entity.id
_entity.type
_entity.pdbx_description
1 polymer ?
#
loop_
_entity_poly.entity_id
_entity_poly.type
_entity_poly.pdbx_seq_one_letter_code
_entity_poly.pdbx_strand_id
1 'polypeptide(L)'
;MITAIVRQRGQLTIPDKIRDVVAWLREGEIISIEIEQENVILKPHTQAGKQTPNWDKIWHNIELARSFKGKRGNLSQMIAEDRENH
;
A
#
# COMPACT_ATOMS: atom_id res chain seq x y z
N MET A 1 -16.26 -14.05 -26.85
CA MET A 1 -16.60 -12.66 -26.49
C MET A 1 -17.38 -12.70 -25.18
N ILE A 2 -16.97 -11.94 -24.16
CA ILE A 2 -17.61 -11.88 -22.86
C ILE A 2 -18.16 -10.47 -22.69
N THR A 3 -19.46 -10.35 -22.40
CA THR A 3 -20.11 -9.07 -22.12
C THR A 3 -20.41 -8.98 -20.63
N ALA A 4 -20.32 -7.78 -20.07
CA ALA A 4 -20.63 -7.49 -18.68
C ALA A 4 -21.39 -6.17 -18.59
N ILE A 5 -22.22 -6.02 -17.56
CA ILE A 5 -23.05 -4.85 -17.33
C ILE A 5 -22.42 -4.02 -16.23
N VAL A 6 -22.32 -2.71 -16.45
CA VAL A 6 -21.98 -1.74 -15.39
C VAL A 6 -23.23 -1.55 -14.52
N ARG A 7 -23.11 -1.88 -13.24
CA ARG A 7 -24.18 -1.74 -12.24
C ARG A 7 -24.22 -0.32 -11.69
N GLN A 8 -25.16 -0.08 -10.77
CA GLN A 8 -25.24 1.19 -10.03
C GLN A 8 -23.90 1.52 -9.38
N ARG A 9 -23.58 2.82 -9.31
CA ARG A 9 -22.31 3.36 -8.79
C ARG A 9 -21.07 3.00 -9.62
N GLY A 10 -21.25 2.63 -10.90
CA GLY A 10 -20.12 2.37 -11.80
C GLY A 10 -19.39 1.05 -11.52
N GLN A 11 -20.01 0.13 -10.79
CA GLN A 11 -19.40 -1.16 -10.47
C GLN A 11 -19.46 -2.10 -11.69
N LEU A 12 -18.31 -2.63 -12.10
CA LEU A 12 -18.22 -3.66 -13.13
C LEU A 12 -17.93 -5.02 -12.48
N THR A 13 -18.83 -5.98 -12.64
CA THR A 13 -18.58 -7.37 -12.19
C THR A 13 -17.77 -8.09 -13.25
N ILE A 14 -16.59 -8.62 -12.88
CA ILE A 14 -15.76 -9.45 -13.76
C ILE A 14 -16.27 -10.91 -13.68
N PRO A 15 -16.73 -11.50 -14.79
CA PRO A 15 -17.20 -12.90 -14.81
C PRO A 15 -16.14 -13.92 -14.40
N ASP A 16 -16.57 -15.02 -13.78
CA ASP A 16 -15.69 -16.09 -13.26
C ASP A 16 -14.74 -16.63 -14.33
N LYS A 17 -15.25 -16.81 -15.56
CA LYS A 17 -14.44 -17.25 -16.71
C LYS A 17 -13.20 -16.38 -16.98
N ILE A 18 -13.22 -15.09 -16.61
CA ILE A 18 -12.05 -14.22 -16.73
C ILE A 18 -11.15 -14.36 -15.49
N ARG A 19 -11.72 -14.44 -14.30
CA ARG A 19 -10.98 -14.59 -13.03
C ARG A 19 -10.20 -15.91 -12.96
N ASP A 20 -10.74 -16.99 -13.55
CA ASP A 20 -10.08 -18.30 -13.61
C ASP A 20 -8.82 -18.29 -14.48
N VAL A 21 -8.79 -17.41 -15.50
CA VAL A 21 -7.65 -17.29 -16.43
C VAL A 21 -6.63 -16.28 -15.91
N VAL A 22 -7.07 -15.28 -15.16
CA VAL A 22 -6.26 -14.12 -14.77
C VAL A 22 -6.08 -14.09 -13.25
N ALA A 23 -5.01 -14.71 -12.77
CA ALA A 23 -4.76 -14.95 -11.35
C ALA A 23 -4.67 -13.68 -10.46
N TRP A 24 -4.40 -12.51 -11.03
CA TRP A 24 -4.32 -11.23 -10.29
C TRP A 24 -5.67 -10.52 -10.14
N LEU A 25 -6.73 -11.01 -10.80
CA LEU A 25 -8.11 -10.51 -10.64
C LEU A 25 -8.85 -11.24 -9.52
N ARG A 26 -8.18 -11.43 -8.37
CA ARG A 26 -8.77 -12.02 -7.17
C ARG A 26 -9.50 -10.98 -6.34
N GLU A 27 -10.43 -11.44 -5.53
CA GLU A 27 -11.13 -10.58 -4.58
C GLU A 27 -10.14 -9.95 -3.59
N GLY A 28 -10.28 -8.65 -3.36
CA GLY A 28 -9.39 -7.89 -2.45
C GLY A 28 -8.07 -7.40 -3.06
N GLU A 29 -7.74 -7.79 -4.29
CA GLU A 29 -6.52 -7.32 -4.96
C GLU A 29 -6.64 -5.88 -5.47
N ILE A 30 -5.55 -5.12 -5.39
CA ILE A 30 -5.46 -3.78 -5.95
C ILE A 30 -5.13 -3.90 -7.45
N ILE A 31 -5.86 -3.15 -8.27
CA ILE A 31 -5.66 -3.10 -9.71
C ILE A 31 -5.35 -1.67 -10.16
N SER A 32 -4.52 -1.54 -11.19
CA SER A 32 -4.32 -0.29 -11.90
C SER A 32 -5.30 -0.19 -13.06
N ILE A 33 -5.85 0.99 -13.28
CA ILE A 33 -6.75 1.30 -14.40
C ILE A 33 -6.06 2.35 -15.27
N GLU A 34 -5.89 2.03 -16.54
CA GLU A 34 -5.40 2.95 -17.56
C GLU A 34 -6.48 3.17 -18.62
N ILE A 35 -6.51 4.38 -19.17
CA ILE A 35 -7.47 4.76 -20.22
C ILE A 35 -6.67 5.05 -21.49
N GLU A 36 -6.92 4.26 -22.54
CA GLU A 36 -6.31 4.42 -23.85
C GLU A 36 -7.40 4.57 -24.91
N GLN A 37 -7.62 5.80 -25.38
CA GLN A 37 -8.68 6.14 -26.33
C GLN A 37 -10.07 5.72 -25.82
N GLU A 38 -10.68 4.70 -26.44
CA GLU A 38 -11.99 4.13 -26.07
C GLU A 38 -11.86 2.89 -25.18
N ASN A 39 -10.63 2.49 -24.83
CA ASN A 39 -10.37 1.30 -24.04
C ASN A 39 -10.05 1.64 -22.59
N VAL A 40 -10.60 0.82 -21.68
CA VAL A 40 -10.19 0.78 -20.27
C VAL A 40 -9.35 -0.47 -20.07
N ILE A 41 -8.08 -0.29 -19.74
CA ILE A 41 -7.11 -1.38 -19.56
C ILE A 41 -6.91 -1.61 -18.07
N LEU A 42 -7.27 -2.81 -17.61
CA LEU A 42 -7.00 -3.25 -16.25
C LEU A 42 -5.65 -3.97 -16.21
N LYS A 43 -4.79 -3.58 -15.26
CA LYS A 43 -3.47 -4.17 -15.06
C LYS A 43 -3.27 -4.56 -13.60
N PRO A 44 -2.49 -5.62 -13.30
CA PRO A 44 -2.10 -5.91 -11.93
C PRO A 44 -1.36 -4.70 -11.35
N HIS A 45 -1.69 -4.31 -10.13
CA HIS A 45 -0.97 -3.24 -9.47
C HIS A 45 0.42 -3.73 -9.07
N THR A 46 1.43 -3.39 -9.86
CA THR A 46 2.82 -3.88 -9.74
C THR A 46 3.60 -3.31 -8.56
N GLN A 47 2.95 -2.72 -7.55
CA GLN A 47 3.62 -2.41 -6.29
C GLN A 47 4.14 -3.65 -5.55
N ALA A 48 3.63 -4.85 -5.87
CA ALA A 48 4.20 -6.11 -5.38
C ALA A 48 5.66 -6.36 -5.84
N GLY A 49 6.20 -5.60 -6.80
CA GLY A 49 7.57 -5.76 -7.31
C GLY A 49 8.47 -4.51 -7.23
N LYS A 50 7.96 -3.35 -6.81
CA LYS A 50 8.74 -2.10 -6.80
C LYS A 50 8.51 -1.31 -5.52
N GLN A 51 8.98 -1.89 -4.43
CA GLN A 51 9.79 -1.22 -3.42
C GLN A 51 10.17 -2.32 -2.44
N THR A 52 11.11 -3.19 -2.83
CA THR A 52 11.92 -3.83 -1.80
C THR A 52 12.44 -2.67 -0.95
N PRO A 53 12.11 -2.63 0.35
CA PRO A 53 12.61 -1.58 1.21
C PRO A 53 14.11 -1.53 1.02
N ASN A 54 14.67 -0.36 0.72
CA ASN A 54 16.11 -0.20 0.68
C ASN A 54 16.59 -0.34 2.14
N TRP A 55 16.83 -1.59 2.54
CA TRP A 55 17.18 -1.96 3.91
C TRP A 55 18.45 -1.25 4.35
N ASP A 56 19.40 -1.07 3.43
CA ASP A 56 20.64 -0.33 3.70
C ASP A 56 20.34 1.13 4.06
N LYS A 57 19.46 1.80 3.31
CA LYS A 57 19.03 3.18 3.60
C LYS A 57 18.29 3.27 4.93
N ILE A 58 17.44 2.29 5.23
CA ILE A 58 16.68 2.24 6.49
C ILE A 58 17.64 2.08 7.67
N TRP A 59 18.54 1.10 7.62
CA TRP A 59 19.52 0.87 8.67
C TRP A 59 20.47 2.04 8.84
N HIS A 60 20.96 2.62 7.74
CA HIS A 60 21.78 3.82 7.78
C HIS A 60 21.07 4.99 8.49
N ASN A 61 19.79 5.23 8.17
CA ASN A 61 19.02 6.29 8.84
C ASN A 61 18.79 6.00 10.33
N ILE A 62 18.59 4.74 10.72
CA ILE A 62 18.47 4.34 12.13
C ILE A 62 19.79 4.58 12.87
N GLU A 63 20.91 4.20 12.28
CA GLU A 63 22.24 4.44 12.84
C GLU A 63 22.53 5.93 12.97
N LEU A 64 22.23 6.71 11.93
CA LEU A 64 22.38 8.16 11.93
C LEU A 64 21.54 8.79 13.06
N ALA A 65 20.26 8.39 13.19
CA ALA A 65 19.39 8.86 14.25
C ALA A 65 19.96 8.55 15.65
N ARG A 66 20.52 7.34 15.85
CA ARG A 66 21.17 6.94 17.11
C ARG A 66 22.51 7.65 17.36
N SER A 67 23.19 8.08 16.30
CA SER A 67 24.48 8.78 16.40
C SER A 67 24.34 10.19 17.01
N PHE A 68 23.18 10.82 16.82
CA PHE A 68 22.85 12.09 17.47
C PHE A 68 22.66 11.88 18.98
N LYS A 69 23.70 12.23 19.75
CA LYS A 69 23.63 12.24 21.21
C LYS A 69 22.85 13.47 21.68
N GLY A 70 21.55 13.32 21.90
CA GLY A 70 20.74 14.29 22.65
C GLY A 70 21.09 14.31 24.14
N LYS A 71 20.52 15.25 24.90
CA LYS A 71 20.56 15.17 26.37
C LYS A 71 19.85 13.89 26.80
N ARG A 72 20.55 13.05 27.57
CA ARG A 72 19.93 11.85 28.15
C ARG A 72 18.90 12.31 29.19
N GLY A 73 17.67 11.79 29.07
CA GLY A 73 16.57 12.07 30.00
C GLY A 73 16.06 10.78 30.65
N ASN A 74 15.30 10.92 31.72
CA ASN A 74 14.65 9.79 32.40
C ASN A 74 13.28 9.54 31.77
N LEU A 75 13.13 8.41 31.07
CA LEU A 75 11.87 8.03 30.41
C LEU A 75 10.71 7.93 31.41
N SER A 76 10.99 7.44 32.63
CA SER A 76 9.97 7.33 33.69
C SER A 76 9.49 8.70 34.15
N GLN A 77 10.38 9.69 34.19
CA GLN A 77 10.03 11.07 34.55
C GLN A 77 9.18 11.72 33.46
N MET A 78 9.54 11.55 32.19
CA MET A 78 8.77 12.05 31.05
C MET A 78 7.34 11.49 31.03
N ILE A 79 7.18 10.19 31.29
CA ILE A 79 5.86 9.54 31.34
C ILE A 79 5.04 10.03 32.54
N ALA A 80 5.67 10.29 33.68
CA ALA A 80 5.00 10.84 34.86
C ALA A 80 4.51 12.28 34.59
N GLU A 81 5.37 13.14 34.02
CA GLU A 81 5.03 14.52 33.66
C GLU A 81 3.93 14.59 32.59
N ASP A 82 3.94 13.71 31.60
CA ASP A 82 2.90 13.64 30.56
C ASP A 82 1.53 13.23 31.13
N ARG A 83 1.52 12.33 32.12
CA ARG A 83 0.29 11.88 32.78
C ARG A 83 -0.28 12.87 33.78
N GLU A 84 0.55 13.69 34.41
CA GLU A 84 0.10 14.73 35.35
C GLU A 84 -0.45 15.98 34.63
N ASN A 85 -0.02 16.23 33.39
CA ASN A 85 -0.40 17.43 32.63
C ASN A 85 -1.53 17.20 31.59
N HIS A 86 -2.14 16.01 31.57
CA HIS A 86 -3.31 15.65 30.74
C HIS A 86 -4.59 15.59 31.57
#